data_AF-A0A6B0UGN6-F1
#
_entry.id   AF-A0A6B0UGN6-F1
#
_cell.length_a   1.000
_cell.length_b   1.000
_cell.length_c   1.000
_cell.angle_alpha   90.00
_cell.angle_beta   90.00
_cell.angle_gamma   90.00
#
_symmetry.space_group_name_H-M   'P 1'
#
loop_
_entity.id
_entity.type
_entity.pdbx_description
1 polymer ?
#
loop_
_entity_poly.entity_id
_entity_poly.type
_entity_poly.pdbx_seq_one_letter_code
_entity_poly.pdbx_strand_id
1 'polypeptide(L)'
;MVAFWEFFVTLVLEVVLFSWSQTVRFCFWLWFWFTQQKSERLPPIRQQLLLRSASELAAEIREGKVKSVDLVHAYIDRSLAVQGALNAIVEDRFEAALQEAS
;
A
#
# COMPACT_ATOMS: atom_id res chain seq x y z
N MET A 1 18.09 -32.44 42.90
CA MET A 1 16.81 -31.77 43.19
C MET A 1 16.67 -30.47 42.41
N VAL A 2 17.69 -29.58 42.43
CA VAL A 2 17.72 -28.32 41.64
C VAL A 2 17.56 -28.56 40.13
N ALA A 3 18.33 -29.48 39.54
CA ALA A 3 18.25 -29.76 38.10
C ALA A 3 16.84 -30.17 37.64
N PHE A 4 16.12 -30.99 38.43
CA PHE A 4 14.75 -31.39 38.12
C PHE A 4 13.78 -30.21 38.13
N TRP A 5 13.95 -29.28 39.07
CA TRP A 5 13.14 -28.06 39.15
C TRP A 5 13.40 -27.12 37.98
N GLU A 6 14.67 -26.94 37.58
CA GLU A 6 15.03 -26.17 36.38
C GLU A 6 14.38 -26.75 35.12
N PHE A 7 14.48 -28.07 34.91
CA PHE A 7 13.81 -28.76 33.79
C PHE A 7 12.29 -28.62 33.84
N PHE A 8 11.68 -28.65 35.02
CA PHE A 8 10.25 -28.50 35.17
C PHE A 8 9.79 -27.06 34.86
N VAL A 9 10.52 -26.06 35.34
CA VAL A 9 10.24 -24.64 35.10
C VAL A 9 10.40 -24.30 33.61
N THR A 10 11.45 -24.78 32.96
CA THR A 10 11.63 -24.57 31.51
C THR A 10 10.52 -25.23 30.70
N LEU A 11 10.12 -26.45 31.04
CA LEU A 11 9.02 -27.16 30.36
C LEU A 11 7.69 -26.41 30.52
N VAL A 12 7.38 -25.94 31.73
CA VAL A 12 6.17 -25.15 31.98
C VAL A 12 6.20 -23.83 31.19
N LEU A 13 7.34 -23.13 31.18
CA LEU A 13 7.51 -21.89 30.41
C LEU A 13 7.34 -22.12 28.91
N GLU A 14 7.92 -23.18 28.35
CA GLU A 14 7.77 -23.52 26.93
C GLU A 14 6.32 -23.82 26.57
N VAL A 15 5.62 -24.59 27.41
CA VAL A 15 4.18 -24.89 27.20
C VAL A 15 3.34 -23.63 27.27
N VAL A 16 3.61 -22.72 28.21
CA VAL A 16 2.91 -21.44 28.34
C VAL A 16 3.16 -20.56 27.11
N LEU A 17 4.42 -20.41 26.68
CA LEU A 17 4.77 -19.61 25.49
C LEU A 17 4.16 -20.20 24.21
N PHE A 18 4.19 -21.53 24.06
CA PHE A 18 3.58 -22.22 22.94
C PHE A 18 2.06 -21.99 22.92
N SER A 19 1.38 -22.17 24.05
CA SER A 19 -0.07 -21.98 24.16
C SER A 19 -0.49 -20.53 23.89
N TRP A 20 0.29 -19.56 24.38
CA TRP A 20 0.10 -18.14 24.08
C TRP A 20 0.23 -17.86 22.59
N SER A 21 1.30 -18.35 21.94
CA SER A 21 1.54 -18.15 20.52
C SER A 21 0.43 -18.74 19.65
N GLN A 22 -0.09 -19.93 20.01
CA GLN A 22 -1.21 -20.57 19.32
C GLN A 22 -2.50 -19.79 19.49
N THR A 23 -2.76 -19.29 20.70
CA THR A 23 -3.94 -18.48 21.00
C THR A 23 -3.91 -17.18 20.20
N VAL A 24 -2.79 -16.46 20.20
CA VAL A 24 -2.63 -15.22 19.42
C VAL A 24 -2.80 -15.51 17.94
N ARG A 25 -2.16 -16.57 17.41
CA ARG A 25 -2.29 -16.94 15.99
C ARG A 25 -3.74 -17.32 15.64
N PHE A 26 -4.43 -18.04 16.50
CA PHE A 26 -5.83 -18.41 16.31
C PHE A 26 -6.76 -17.19 16.34
N CYS A 27 -6.55 -16.27 17.29
CA CYS A 27 -7.28 -15.00 17.35
C CYS A 27 -7.02 -14.13 16.11
N PHE A 28 -5.77 -14.00 15.67
CA PHE A 28 -5.43 -13.28 14.43
C PHE A 28 -6.03 -13.96 13.21
N TRP A 29 -6.01 -15.29 13.14
CA TRP A 29 -6.59 -16.05 12.04
C TRP A 29 -8.11 -15.85 11.96
N LEU A 30 -8.82 -15.95 13.09
CA LEU A 30 -10.25 -15.66 13.18
C LEU A 30 -10.54 -14.21 12.79
N TRP A 31 -9.79 -13.25 13.35
CA TRP A 31 -9.98 -11.83 13.04
C TRP A 31 -9.77 -11.56 11.55
N PHE A 32 -8.67 -12.02 10.96
CA PHE A 32 -8.41 -11.88 9.51
C PHE A 32 -9.47 -12.55 8.65
N TRP A 33 -10.03 -13.69 9.09
CA TRP A 33 -11.11 -14.36 8.37
C TRP A 33 -12.39 -13.51 8.36
N PHE A 34 -12.73 -12.87 9.48
CA PHE A 34 -13.86 -11.93 9.55
C PHE A 34 -13.59 -10.59 8.87
N THR A 35 -12.33 -10.13 8.85
CA THR A 35 -11.92 -8.86 8.26
C THR A 35 -11.28 -9.04 6.88
N GLN A 36 -11.63 -10.09 6.13
CA GLN A 36 -11.30 -10.19 4.70
C GLN A 36 -11.96 -9.01 3.98
N GLN A 37 -11.24 -7.89 3.94
CA GLN A 37 -11.64 -6.67 3.29
C GLN A 37 -11.68 -7.02 1.82
N LYS A 38 -12.90 -7.09 1.26
CA LYS A 38 -13.09 -7.26 -0.18
C LYS A 38 -12.24 -6.18 -0.84
N SER A 39 -11.28 -6.58 -1.68
CA SER A 39 -10.45 -5.64 -2.42
C SER A 39 -11.36 -4.63 -3.09
N GLU A 40 -11.31 -3.38 -2.60
CA GLU A 40 -12.10 -2.31 -3.19
C GLU A 40 -11.65 -2.19 -4.65
N ARG A 41 -12.62 -2.31 -5.56
CA ARG A 41 -12.33 -2.14 -6.98
C ARG A 41 -11.81 -0.73 -7.15
N LEU A 42 -10.59 -0.62 -7.67
CA LEU A 42 -9.98 0.67 -7.92
C LEU A 42 -10.92 1.51 -8.80
N PRO A 43 -11.03 2.83 -8.53
CA PRO A 43 -11.81 3.70 -9.38
C PRO A 43 -11.29 3.60 -10.82
N PRO A 44 -12.18 3.63 -11.83
CA PRO A 44 -11.77 3.51 -13.23
C PRO A 44 -10.89 4.69 -13.64
N ILE A 45 -10.01 4.46 -14.62
CA ILE A 45 -9.17 5.51 -15.20
C ILE A 45 -10.07 6.40 -16.07
N ARG A 46 -10.22 7.67 -15.67
CA ARG A 46 -11.09 8.64 -16.37
C ARG A 46 -10.40 9.34 -17.54
N GLN A 47 -9.08 9.52 -17.44
CA GLN A 47 -8.31 10.24 -18.44
C GLN A 47 -7.55 9.27 -19.34
N GLN A 48 -7.86 9.27 -20.64
CA GLN A 48 -7.24 8.37 -21.60
C GLN A 48 -5.74 8.63 -21.79
N LEU A 49 -5.29 9.85 -21.53
CA LEU A 49 -3.87 10.22 -21.59
C LEU A 49 -3.01 9.38 -20.61
N LEU A 50 -3.60 8.88 -19.51
CA LEU A 50 -2.90 8.05 -18.52
C LEU A 50 -2.68 6.60 -19.02
N LEU A 51 -3.31 6.23 -20.13
CA LEU A 51 -3.16 4.91 -20.76
C LEU A 51 -2.05 4.90 -21.83
N ARG A 52 -1.50 6.06 -22.18
CA ARG A 52 -0.44 6.21 -23.18
C ARG A 52 0.93 5.94 -22.58
N SER A 53 1.88 5.58 -23.43
CA SER A 53 3.26 5.36 -22.99
C SER A 53 3.99 6.68 -22.70
N ALA A 54 4.99 6.64 -21.82
CA ALA A 54 5.79 7.83 -21.52
C ALA A 54 6.52 8.40 -22.74
N SER A 55 6.96 7.55 -23.68
CA SER A 55 7.62 8.00 -24.91
C SER A 55 6.65 8.69 -25.87
N GLU A 56 5.42 8.21 -25.96
CA GLU A 56 4.35 8.85 -26.75
C GLU A 56 3.98 10.21 -26.15
N LEU A 57 3.74 10.27 -24.84
CA LEU A 57 3.44 11.52 -24.14
C LEU A 57 4.58 12.55 -24.28
N ALA A 58 5.85 12.11 -24.17
CA ALA A 58 7.00 12.99 -24.38
C ALA A 58 7.10 13.52 -25.81
N ALA A 59 6.73 12.72 -26.82
CA ALA A 59 6.64 13.19 -28.20
C ALA A 59 5.50 14.21 -28.36
N GLU A 60 4.32 13.92 -27.83
CA GLU A 60 3.16 14.83 -27.89
C GLU A 60 3.41 16.17 -27.18
N ILE A 61 4.15 16.17 -26.07
CA ILE A 61 4.56 17.40 -25.37
C ILE A 61 5.51 18.23 -26.25
N ARG A 62 6.51 17.61 -26.89
CA ARG A 62 7.42 18.31 -27.81
C ARG A 62 6.71 18.86 -29.04
N GLU A 63 5.65 18.18 -29.49
CA GLU A 63 4.78 18.62 -30.58
C GLU A 63 3.73 19.65 -30.14
N GLY A 64 3.63 19.97 -28.84
CA GLY A 64 2.68 20.94 -28.29
C GLY A 64 1.23 20.45 -28.25
N LYS A 65 0.98 19.15 -28.44
CA LYS A 65 -0.35 18.53 -28.41
C LYS A 65 -0.90 18.37 -26.98
N VAL A 66 -0.01 18.19 -26.01
CA VAL A 66 -0.34 18.02 -24.59
C VAL A 66 0.54 18.97 -23.78
N LYS A 67 -0.03 19.67 -22.80
CA LYS A 67 0.75 20.49 -21.87
C LYS A 67 1.31 19.63 -20.74
N SER A 68 2.57 19.89 -20.37
CA SER A 68 3.22 19.20 -19.25
C SER A 68 2.44 19.38 -17.94
N VAL A 69 1.97 20.60 -17.65
CA VAL A 69 1.14 20.90 -16.47
C VAL A 69 -0.14 20.07 -16.42
N ASP A 70 -0.87 19.99 -17.54
CA ASP A 70 -2.13 19.23 -17.62
C ASP A 70 -1.89 17.73 -17.40
N LEU A 71 -0.77 17.20 -17.91
CA LEU A 71 -0.35 15.82 -17.70
C LEU A 71 -0.04 15.55 -16.22
N VAL A 72 0.73 16.41 -15.58
CA VAL A 72 1.08 16.27 -14.16
C VAL A 72 -0.17 16.35 -13.29
N HIS A 73 -1.06 17.29 -13.56
CA HIS A 73 -2.35 17.40 -12.86
C HIS A 73 -3.18 16.12 -12.98
N ALA A 74 -3.24 15.53 -14.17
CA ALA A 74 -3.95 14.27 -14.41
C ALA A 74 -3.41 13.10 -13.56
N TYR A 75 -2.09 13.01 -13.40
CA TYR A 75 -1.46 12.00 -12.55
C TYR A 75 -1.71 12.24 -11.07
N ILE A 76 -1.70 13.50 -10.62
CA ILE A 76 -2.03 13.89 -9.25
C ILE A 76 -3.47 13.47 -8.93
N ASP A 77 -4.43 13.85 -9.78
CA ASP A 77 -5.85 13.50 -9.62
C ASP A 77 -6.04 11.99 -9.52
N ARG A 78 -5.36 11.24 -10.39
CA ARG A 78 -5.44 9.77 -10.37
C ARG A 78 -4.85 9.20 -9.09
N SER A 79 -3.71 9.74 -8.64
CA SER A 79 -3.01 9.26 -7.45
C SER A 79 -3.87 9.47 -6.20
N LEU A 80 -4.46 10.66 -6.04
CA LEU A 80 -5.39 10.97 -4.95
C LEU A 80 -6.63 10.07 -4.99
N ALA A 81 -7.17 9.78 -6.17
CA ALA A 81 -8.34 8.90 -6.32
C ALA A 81 -8.08 7.44 -5.90
N VAL A 82 -6.84 6.94 -6.03
CA VAL A 82 -6.50 5.55 -5.66
C VAL A 82 -5.83 5.41 -4.29
N GLN A 83 -5.37 6.51 -3.71
CA GLN A 83 -4.58 6.49 -2.47
C GLN A 83 -5.33 5.81 -1.32
N GLY A 84 -6.64 5.99 -1.20
CA GLY A 84 -7.43 5.32 -0.15
C GLY A 84 -7.38 3.78 -0.22
N ALA A 85 -7.26 3.23 -1.42
CA ALA A 85 -7.23 1.78 -1.64
C ALA A 85 -5.80 1.22 -1.67
N LEU A 86 -4.84 1.95 -2.25
CA LEU A 86 -3.46 1.50 -2.41
C LEU A 86 -2.53 1.91 -1.27
N ASN A 87 -2.81 3.05 -0.64
CA ASN A 87 -1.97 3.70 0.35
C ASN A 87 -0.48 3.74 -0.06
N ALA A 88 -0.22 4.15 -1.30
CA ALA A 88 1.12 4.04 -1.92
C ALA A 88 1.97 5.30 -1.76
N ILE A 89 1.35 6.46 -1.55
CA ILE A 89 2.03 7.74 -1.31
C ILE A 89 2.22 7.93 0.19
N VAL A 90 3.46 8.12 0.62
CA VAL A 90 3.81 8.44 2.02
C VAL A 90 3.97 9.95 2.21
N GLU A 91 4.65 10.58 1.27
CA GLU A 91 4.87 12.03 1.21
C GLU A 91 4.65 12.48 -0.23
N ASP A 92 3.93 13.58 -0.40
CA ASP A 92 3.67 14.15 -1.71
C ASP A 92 4.58 15.35 -2.03
N ARG A 93 4.79 15.56 -3.33
CA ARG A 93 5.56 16.69 -3.88
C ARG A 93 4.78 17.39 -4.99
N PHE A 94 3.45 17.42 -4.87
CA PHE A 94 2.54 17.79 -5.95
C PHE A 94 2.70 19.25 -6.39
N GLU A 95 2.85 20.17 -5.43
CA GLU A 95 3.01 21.59 -5.74
C GLU A 95 4.31 21.87 -6.50
N ALA A 96 5.44 21.31 -6.04
CA ALA A 96 6.72 21.52 -6.73
C ALA A 96 6.71 20.86 -8.12
N ALA A 97 6.06 19.71 -8.28
CA ALA A 97 5.93 19.07 -9.59
C ALA A 97 5.10 19.92 -10.58
N LEU A 98 4.04 20.59 -10.10
CA LEU A 98 3.26 21.52 -10.92
C LEU A 98 4.06 22.78 -11.29
N GLN A 99 4.88 23.30 -10.36
CA GLN A 99 5.78 24.43 -10.62
C GLN A 99 6.85 24.08 -11.65
N GLU A 100 7.47 22.89 -11.56
CA GLU A 100 8.48 22.41 -12.51
C GLU A 100 7.89 22.12 -13.91
N ALA A 101 6.59 21.81 -13.97
CA ALA A 101 5.90 21.53 -15.23
C ALA A 101 5.41 22.77 -15.98
N SER A 102 5.32 23.92 -15.28
CA SER A 102 4.81 25.20 -15.80
C SER A 102 5.84 25.92 -16.66
#